data_AF-A0A081P1I0-F1
#
_entry.id   AF-A0A081P1I0-F1
#
_cell.length_a   1.000
_cell.length_b   1.000
_cell.length_c   1.000
_cell.angle_alpha   90.00
_cell.angle_beta   90.00
_cell.angle_gamma   90.00
#
_symmetry.space_group_name_H-M   'P 1'
#
loop_
_entity.id
_entity.type
_entity.pdbx_description
1 polymer ?
#
loop_
_entity_poly.entity_id
_entity_poly.type
_entity_poly.pdbx_seq_one_letter_code
_entity_poly.pdbx_strand_id
1 'polypeptide(L)'
;MNHSLEQALNKLKTMGIRMTPQRHAILSYLINTMSHPTADEIYKALSPLFPSMSVATVYNNLKVFIESGLVREMTYGDHSSRFDADLSDHYHALCEECGKLVDFAYKPLDDLEQAAGEMTGFQVKSHRVEVYGICSDCAKQTT
;
A
#
# COMPACT_ATOMS: atom_id res chain seq x y z
N MET A 1 -11.64 -3.89 18.83
CA MET A 1 -11.06 -4.74 17.76
C MET A 1 -11.16 -3.97 16.46
N ASN A 2 -10.10 -3.94 15.65
CA ASN A 2 -10.09 -3.20 14.39
C ASN A 2 -11.07 -3.84 13.40
N HIS A 3 -12.17 -3.14 13.08
CA HIS A 3 -13.23 -3.61 12.17
C HIS A 3 -12.67 -4.02 10.80
N SER A 4 -11.61 -3.35 10.34
CA SER A 4 -10.90 -3.65 9.09
C SER A 4 -10.25 -5.06 9.08
N LEU A 5 -9.67 -5.50 10.20
CA LEU A 5 -9.02 -6.81 10.27
C LEU A 5 -10.04 -7.97 10.27
N GLU A 6 -11.16 -7.82 10.96
CA GLU A 6 -12.24 -8.82 10.95
C GLU A 6 -12.86 -8.97 9.56
N GLN A 7 -13.07 -7.86 8.85
CA GLN A 7 -13.54 -7.88 7.46
C GLN A 7 -12.54 -8.60 6.55
N ALA A 8 -11.25 -8.33 6.71
CA ALA A 8 -10.20 -8.97 5.94
C ALA A 8 -10.10 -10.49 6.22
N LEU A 9 -10.26 -10.90 7.49
CA LEU A 9 -10.33 -12.30 7.91
C LEU A 9 -11.50 -13.03 7.24
N ASN A 10 -12.68 -12.42 7.24
CA ASN A 10 -13.86 -12.99 6.59
C ASN A 10 -13.65 -13.12 5.08
N LYS A 11 -13.07 -12.10 4.43
CA LYS A 11 -12.77 -12.12 2.99
C LYS A 11 -11.88 -13.31 2.62
N LEU A 12 -10.76 -13.47 3.31
CA LEU A 12 -9.84 -14.59 3.07
C LEU A 12 -10.50 -15.95 3.31
N LYS A 13 -11.33 -16.05 4.36
CA LYS A 13 -12.10 -17.27 4.64
C LYS A 13 -13.05 -17.64 3.50
N THR A 14 -13.78 -16.66 2.95
CA THR A 14 -14.69 -16.89 1.81
C THR A 14 -13.96 -17.32 0.53
N MET A 15 -12.70 -16.90 0.37
CA MET A 15 -11.83 -17.31 -0.74
C MET A 15 -11.12 -18.67 -0.51
N GLY A 16 -11.38 -19.34 0.61
CA GLY A 16 -10.70 -20.60 0.97
C GLY A 16 -9.24 -20.44 1.38
N ILE A 17 -8.79 -19.20 1.64
CA ILE A 17 -7.41 -18.89 2.00
C ILE A 17 -7.25 -19.02 3.51
N ARG A 18 -6.41 -19.96 3.94
CA ARG A 18 -6.10 -20.17 5.36
C ARG A 18 -5.41 -18.95 5.98
N MET A 19 -5.93 -18.42 7.07
CA MET A 19 -5.22 -17.42 7.87
C MET A 19 -4.15 -18.10 8.74
N THR A 20 -2.87 -17.90 8.42
CA THR A 20 -1.73 -18.38 9.21
C THR A 20 -1.29 -17.31 10.21
N PRO A 21 -0.53 -17.65 11.28
CA PRO A 21 0.01 -16.64 12.20
C PRO A 21 0.85 -15.56 11.51
N GLN A 22 1.65 -15.93 10.50
CA GLN A 22 2.41 -14.97 9.70
C GLN A 22 1.51 -14.06 8.86
N ARG A 23 0.45 -14.61 8.22
CA ARG A 23 -0.52 -13.79 7.48
C ARG A 23 -1.21 -12.78 8.38
N HIS A 24 -1.65 -13.23 9.55
CA HIS A 24 -2.27 -12.36 10.54
C HIS A 24 -1.31 -11.25 10.96
N ALA A 25 -0.06 -11.57 11.27
CA ALA A 25 0.94 -10.60 11.70
C ALA A 25 1.25 -9.57 10.61
N ILE A 26 1.47 -10.00 9.36
CA ILE A 26 1.74 -9.09 8.24
C ILE A 26 0.54 -8.18 7.98
N LEU A 27 -0.65 -8.74 7.89
CA LEU A 27 -1.86 -7.95 7.63
C LEU A 27 -2.18 -6.98 8.78
N SER A 28 -1.98 -7.41 10.02
CA SER A 28 -2.13 -6.53 11.19
C SER A 28 -1.08 -5.43 11.19
N TYR A 29 0.16 -5.72 10.82
CA TYR A 29 1.21 -4.73 10.71
C TYR A 29 0.85 -3.65 9.68
N LEU A 30 0.39 -4.05 8.49
CA LEU A 30 -0.03 -3.12 7.45
C LEU A 30 -1.24 -2.26 7.88
N ILE A 31 -2.28 -2.87 8.45
CA ILE A 31 -3.49 -2.14 8.88
C ILE A 31 -3.21 -1.11 9.98
N ASN A 32 -2.23 -1.36 10.85
CA ASN A 32 -1.92 -0.47 11.98
C ASN A 32 -0.78 0.50 11.69
N THR A 33 -0.14 0.42 10.52
CA THR A 33 0.96 1.29 10.14
C THR A 33 0.40 2.46 9.35
N MET A 34 0.72 3.70 9.75
CA MET A 34 0.33 4.93 9.05
C MET A 34 1.26 5.28 7.88
N SER A 35 2.09 4.32 7.46
CA SER A 35 3.06 4.47 6.38
C SER A 35 2.92 3.30 5.41
N HIS A 36 3.57 3.42 4.25
CA HIS A 36 3.54 2.41 3.19
C HIS A 36 4.84 1.62 3.16
N PRO A 37 5.01 0.59 4.01
CA PRO A 37 6.27 -0.09 4.14
C PRO A 37 6.61 -0.91 2.88
N THR A 38 7.91 -1.06 2.65
CA THR A 38 8.48 -2.03 1.73
C THR A 38 8.44 -3.45 2.31
N ALA A 39 8.62 -4.47 1.48
CA ALA A 39 8.71 -5.85 1.95
C ALA A 39 9.85 -6.07 2.96
N ASP A 40 10.97 -5.37 2.78
CA ASP A 40 12.11 -5.41 3.70
C ASP A 40 11.80 -4.77 5.05
N GLU A 41 11.05 -3.67 5.09
CA GLU A 41 10.62 -3.04 6.34
C GLU A 41 9.64 -3.95 7.11
N ILE A 42 8.71 -4.59 6.40
CA ILE A 42 7.79 -5.59 7.00
C ILE A 42 8.60 -6.77 7.57
N TYR A 43 9.57 -7.28 6.81
CA TYR A 43 10.44 -8.37 7.25
C TYR A 43 11.24 -7.99 8.49
N LYS A 44 11.88 -6.82 8.51
CA LYS A 44 12.64 -6.32 9.66
C LYS A 44 11.77 -6.18 10.90
N ALA A 45 10.53 -5.71 10.75
CA ALA A 45 9.59 -5.54 11.85
C ALA A 45 9.12 -6.88 12.45
N LEU A 46 8.91 -7.90 11.62
CA LEU A 46 8.22 -9.14 12.03
C LEU A 46 9.13 -10.35 12.21
N SER A 47 10.30 -10.39 11.57
CA SER A 47 11.23 -11.53 11.68
C SER A 47 11.66 -11.90 13.11
N PRO A 48 11.78 -10.98 14.09
CA PRO A 48 12.08 -11.36 15.47
C PRO A 48 10.99 -12.26 16.11
N LEU A 49 9.75 -12.18 15.62
CA LEU A 49 8.62 -12.99 16.11
C LEU A 49 8.45 -14.31 15.34
N PHE A 50 9.07 -14.43 14.16
CA PHE A 50 8.91 -15.57 13.26
C PHE A 50 10.28 -15.99 12.69
N PRO A 51 11.03 -16.87 13.39
CA PRO A 51 12.38 -17.27 12.97
C PRO A 51 12.48 -17.94 11.59
N SER A 52 11.38 -18.52 11.09
CA SER A 52 11.29 -19.11 9.74
C SER A 52 10.85 -18.12 8.66
N MET A 53 10.57 -16.86 9.02
CA MET A 53 10.21 -15.83 8.06
C MET A 53 11.43 -15.43 7.23
N SER A 54 11.22 -15.30 5.93
CA SER A 54 12.15 -14.70 5.00
C SER A 54 11.46 -13.56 4.25
N VAL A 55 12.23 -12.72 3.54
CA VAL A 55 11.67 -11.72 2.62
C VAL A 55 10.77 -12.39 1.56
N ALA A 56 11.15 -13.57 1.06
CA ALA A 56 10.31 -14.34 0.15
C ALA A 56 8.97 -14.77 0.79
N THR A 57 8.97 -15.11 2.08
CA THR A 57 7.74 -15.39 2.83
C THR A 57 6.84 -14.15 2.92
N VAL A 58 7.43 -12.96 3.09
CA VAL A 58 6.68 -11.69 3.08
C VAL A 58 6.03 -11.47 1.72
N TYR A 59 6.79 -11.54 0.62
CA TYR A 59 6.25 -11.39 -0.74
C TYR A 59 5.15 -12.40 -1.06
N ASN A 60 5.31 -13.67 -0.68
CA ASN A 60 4.29 -14.69 -0.90
C ASN A 60 2.96 -14.35 -0.20
N ASN A 61 3.01 -13.72 0.97
CA ASN A 61 1.80 -13.30 1.68
C ASN A 61 1.23 -11.99 1.12
N LEU A 62 2.09 -11.03 0.75
CA LEU A 62 1.67 -9.79 0.09
C LEU A 62 0.92 -10.09 -1.21
N LYS A 63 1.44 -11.01 -2.03
CA LYS A 63 0.78 -11.47 -3.26
C LYS A 63 -0.64 -11.98 -2.99
N VAL A 64 -0.80 -12.80 -1.95
CA VAL A 64 -2.12 -13.31 -1.54
C VAL A 64 -3.06 -12.17 -1.15
N PHE A 65 -2.57 -11.16 -0.44
CA PHE A 65 -3.39 -10.02 -0.04
C PHE A 65 -3.76 -9.10 -1.21
N ILE A 66 -2.85 -8.92 -2.17
CA ILE A 66 -3.11 -8.18 -3.40
C ILE A 66 -4.17 -8.88 -4.25
N GLU A 67 -4.02 -10.19 -4.47
CA GLU A 67 -5.01 -11.01 -5.19
C GLU A 67 -6.36 -11.05 -4.48
N SER A 68 -6.35 -10.92 -3.14
CA SER A 68 -7.56 -10.81 -2.33
C SER A 68 -8.11 -9.40 -2.23
N GLY A 69 -7.48 -8.40 -2.87
CA GLY A 69 -7.87 -6.98 -2.78
C GLY A 69 -7.95 -6.47 -1.34
N LEU A 70 -6.97 -6.84 -0.51
CA LEU A 70 -6.78 -6.38 0.86
C LEU A 70 -5.58 -5.44 1.01
N VAL A 71 -4.67 -5.48 0.05
CA VAL A 71 -3.46 -4.67 0.00
C VAL A 71 -3.27 -4.20 -1.43
N ARG A 72 -2.83 -2.96 -1.60
CA ARG A 72 -2.41 -2.37 -2.87
C ARG A 72 -0.87 -2.34 -2.90
N GLU A 73 -0.30 -2.73 -4.04
CA GLU A 73 1.12 -2.52 -4.31
C GLU A 73 1.31 -1.22 -5.07
N MET A 74 2.28 -0.42 -4.64
CA MET A 74 2.67 0.83 -5.28
C MET A 74 4.12 0.73 -5.75
N THR A 75 4.29 0.80 -7.06
CA THR A 75 5.59 0.72 -7.73
C THR A 75 6.03 2.11 -8.14
N TYR A 76 7.29 2.45 -7.82
CA TYR A 76 7.84 3.79 -8.04
C TYR A 76 9.19 3.73 -8.74
N GLY A 77 9.17 3.63 -10.07
CA GLY A 77 10.40 3.55 -10.87
C GLY A 77 11.33 2.44 -10.39
N ASP A 78 12.58 2.82 -10.08
CA ASP A 78 13.63 1.91 -9.57
C ASP A 78 13.60 1.72 -8.05
N HIS A 79 12.68 2.39 -7.33
CA HIS A 79 12.54 2.19 -5.88
C HIS A 79 11.78 0.90 -5.57
N SER A 80 12.06 0.33 -4.39
CA SER A 80 11.34 -0.84 -3.89
C SER A 80 9.84 -0.57 -3.78
N SER A 81 9.02 -1.55 -4.19
CA SER A 81 7.57 -1.48 -4.02
C SER A 81 7.18 -1.22 -2.57
N ARG A 82 6.14 -0.40 -2.40
CA ARG A 82 5.50 -0.12 -1.13
C ARG A 82 4.11 -0.75 -1.09
N PHE A 83 3.66 -1.11 0.10
CA PHE A 83 2.42 -1.85 0.29
C PHE A 83 1.49 -1.10 1.22
N ASP A 84 0.23 -0.99 0.81
CA ASP A 84 -0.78 -0.18 1.45
C ASP A 84 -2.03 -1.04 1.75
N ALA A 85 -2.49 -1.02 3.00
CA ALA A 85 -3.73 -1.71 3.41
C ALA A 85 -4.93 -0.75 3.54
N ASP A 86 -4.72 0.56 3.41
CA ASP A 86 -5.79 1.53 3.27
C ASP A 86 -6.22 1.61 1.80
N LEU A 87 -7.40 1.09 1.51
CA LEU A 87 -7.94 1.08 0.15
C LEU A 87 -8.79 2.32 -0.15
N SER A 88 -8.89 3.28 0.78
CA SER A 88 -9.56 4.55 0.55
C SER A 88 -8.78 5.41 -0.44
N ASP A 89 -9.48 6.34 -1.09
CA ASP A 89 -8.85 7.26 -2.02
C ASP A 89 -8.02 8.30 -1.25
N HIS A 90 -6.71 8.26 -1.48
CA HIS A 90 -5.74 9.22 -0.99
C HIS A 90 -4.65 9.42 -2.03
N TYR A 91 -3.91 10.52 -1.89
CA TYR A 91 -2.95 10.97 -2.89
C TYR A 91 -1.54 10.96 -2.33
N HIS A 92 -0.58 10.69 -3.20
CA HIS A 92 0.80 10.46 -2.80
C HIS A 92 1.74 11.49 -3.40
N ALA A 93 2.67 11.98 -2.58
CA ALA A 93 3.85 12.73 -3.03
C ALA A 93 5.10 11.86 -2.84
N LEU A 94 5.88 11.65 -3.89
CA LEU A 94 7.12 10.89 -3.88
C LEU A 94 8.33 11.81 -4.07
N CYS A 95 9.33 11.66 -3.20
CA CYS A 95 10.65 12.27 -3.35
C CYS A 95 11.52 11.47 -4.32
N GLU A 96 11.96 12.08 -5.40
CA GLU A 96 12.81 11.45 -6.42
C GLU A 96 14.25 11.22 -5.93
N GLU A 97 14.70 11.91 -4.87
CA GLU A 97 16.05 11.72 -4.34
C GLU A 97 16.16 10.59 -3.32
N CYS A 98 15.18 10.47 -2.43
CA CYS A 98 15.26 9.55 -1.29
C CYS A 98 14.14 8.51 -1.23
N GLY A 99 13.18 8.53 -2.17
CA GLY A 99 12.05 7.61 -2.20
C GLY A 99 11.07 7.78 -1.02
N LYS A 100 11.12 8.93 -0.33
CA LYS A 100 10.16 9.29 0.72
C LYS A 100 8.78 9.46 0.09
N LEU A 101 7.80 8.71 0.58
CA LEU A 101 6.42 8.77 0.17
C LEU A 101 5.59 9.41 1.27
N VAL A 102 4.73 10.37 0.92
CA VAL A 102 3.89 11.09 1.87
C VAL A 102 2.47 11.17 1.34
N ASP A 103 1.51 10.85 2.19
CA ASP A 103 0.10 11.00 1.89
C ASP A 103 -0.33 12.45 2.05
N PHE A 104 -1.19 12.92 1.16
CA PHE A 104 -1.85 14.20 1.31
C PHE A 104 -3.34 14.08 1.00
N ALA A 105 -4.14 14.80 1.79
CA ALA A 105 -5.56 14.93 1.55
C ALA A 105 -5.79 16.05 0.51
N TYR A 106 -6.60 15.75 -0.49
CA TYR A 106 -7.13 16.74 -1.42
C TYR A 106 -8.60 16.44 -1.65
N LYS A 107 -9.35 17.40 -2.20
CA LYS A 107 -10.75 17.16 -2.55
C LYS A 107 -10.85 15.99 -3.55
N PRO A 108 -11.96 15.23 -3.54
CA PRO A 108 -12.22 14.25 -4.58
C PRO A 108 -12.06 14.84 -5.97
N LEU A 109 -11.57 14.03 -6.91
CA LEU A 109 -11.30 14.43 -8.30
C LEU A 109 -12.44 14.03 -9.24
N ASP A 110 -13.69 14.17 -8.80
CA ASP A 110 -14.89 13.78 -9.56
C ASP A 110 -14.93 14.47 -10.94
N ASP A 111 -14.52 15.75 -11.00
CA ASP A 111 -14.43 16.51 -12.25
C ASP A 111 -13.46 15.85 -13.26
N LEU A 112 -12.34 15.30 -12.77
CA LEU A 112 -11.34 14.61 -13.60
C LEU A 112 -11.89 13.28 -14.10
N GLU A 113 -12.56 12.52 -13.24
CA GLU A 113 -13.18 11.24 -13.61
C GLU A 113 -14.29 11.43 -14.65
N GLN A 114 -15.13 12.45 -14.46
CA GLN A 114 -16.18 12.80 -15.40
C GLN A 114 -15.60 13.18 -16.76
N ALA A 115 -14.63 14.10 -16.79
CA ALA A 115 -13.97 14.51 -18.02
C ALA A 115 -13.29 13.32 -18.73
N ALA A 116 -12.63 12.43 -17.99
CA ALA A 116 -12.03 11.22 -18.54
C ALA A 116 -13.09 10.31 -19.17
N GLY A 117 -14.23 10.09 -18.51
CA GLY A 117 -15.34 9.29 -19.05
C GLY A 117 -15.93 9.90 -20.32
N GLU A 118 -16.21 11.20 -20.32
CA GLU A 118 -16.79 11.92 -21.46
C GLU A 118 -15.85 11.96 -22.67
N MET A 119 -14.55 12.21 -22.45
CA MET A 119 -13.58 12.36 -23.53
C MET A 119 -13.11 11.03 -24.12
N THR A 120 -13.17 9.93 -23.36
CA THR A 120 -12.61 8.62 -23.78
C THR A 120 -13.68 7.54 -23.98
N GLY A 121 -14.91 7.76 -23.50
CA GLY A 121 -15.97 6.75 -23.46
C GLY A 121 -15.77 5.67 -22.40
N PHE A 122 -14.84 5.84 -21.47
CA PHE A 122 -14.56 4.86 -20.43
C PHE A 122 -15.62 4.88 -19.32
N GLN A 123 -15.99 3.70 -18.84
CA GLN A 123 -16.65 3.56 -17.55
C GLN A 123 -15.56 3.63 -16.47
N VAL A 124 -15.26 4.85 -16.01
CA VAL A 124 -14.24 5.10 -14.99
C VAL A 124 -14.65 4.40 -13.69
N LYS A 125 -13.69 3.69 -13.07
CA LYS A 125 -13.91 2.93 -11.82
C LYS A 125 -13.16 3.49 -10.62
N SER A 126 -12.04 4.16 -10.88
CA SER A 126 -11.10 4.67 -9.88
C SER A 126 -10.00 5.46 -10.57
N HIS A 127 -9.27 6.28 -9.82
CA HIS A 127 -8.04 6.94 -10.24
C HIS A 127 -6.92 6.72 -9.24
N ARG A 128 -5.68 6.97 -9.66
CA ARG A 128 -4.50 7.03 -8.77
C ARG A 128 -3.72 8.29 -9.12
N VAL A 129 -3.43 9.13 -8.13
CA VAL A 129 -2.60 10.33 -8.30
C VAL A 129 -1.33 10.19 -7.49
N GLU A 130 -0.22 10.41 -8.20
CA GLU A 130 1.13 10.47 -7.66
C GLU A 130 1.77 11.76 -8.16
N VAL A 131 2.34 12.54 -7.24
CA VAL A 131 3.08 13.77 -7.54
C VAL A 131 4.54 13.52 -7.23
N TYR A 132 5.41 13.85 -8.17
CA TYR A 132 6.85 13.63 -8.07
C TYR A 132 7.58 14.96 -7.81
N GLY A 133 8.58 14.94 -6.93
CA GLY A 133 9.38 16.12 -6.62
C GLY A 133 10.48 15.85 -5.60
N ILE A 134 10.92 16.88 -4.87
CA ILE A 134 11.98 16.78 -3.84
C ILE A 134 11.36 17.10 -2.48
N CYS A 135 11.54 16.23 -1.48
CA CYS A 135 11.03 16.46 -0.14
C CYS A 135 11.80 17.57 0.58
N SER A 136 11.19 18.13 1.62
CA SER A 136 11.78 19.23 2.41
C SER A 136 13.11 18.86 3.09
N ASP A 137 13.34 17.58 3.38
CA ASP A 137 14.60 17.11 3.99
C ASP A 137 15.74 17.09 2.96
N CYS A 138 15.43 16.66 1.73
CA CYS A 138 16.36 16.64 0.60
C CYS A 138 16.67 18.05 0.10
N ALA A 139 15.65 18.89 -0.09
CA ALA A 139 15.81 20.26 -0.55
C ALA A 139 16.70 21.12 0.35
N LYS A 140 16.75 20.81 1.66
CA LYS A 140 17.62 21.49 2.65
C LYS A 140 19.07 21.01 2.64
N GLN A 141 19.35 19.84 2.06
CA GLN A 141 20.70 19.29 1.93
C GLN A 141 21.44 19.85 0.70
N THR A 142 20.71 20.47 -0.23
CA THR A 142 21.24 21.10 -1.44
C THR A 142 21.71 22.55 -1.23
N THR A 143 21.88 23.01 0.02
CA THR A 143 22.42 24.34 0.35
C THR A 143 23.78 24.22 1.02
#